data_AF-A0A1I3XII1-F1
#
_entry.id   AF-A0A1I3XII1-F1
#
_cell.length_a   1.000
_cell.length_b   1.000
_cell.length_c   1.000
_cell.angle_alpha   90.00
_cell.angle_beta   90.00
_cell.angle_gamma   90.00
#
_symmetry.space_group_name_H-M   'P 1'
#
loop_
_entity.id
_entity.type
_entity.pdbx_description
1 polymer ?
#
loop_
_entity_poly.entity_id
_entity_poly.type
_entity_poly.pdbx_seq_one_letter_code
_entity_poly.pdbx_strand_id
1 'polypeptide(L)'
;MFGWRRSKKQDLPSIEEAAGKLFEPLALLTALDQLLPWYLKETDEGRLVYPACSRTLNDVDGNVRAIWEHTRLEACRYFVMVPRRDVELLVSAVLQPEMMDAFLRQAPHEETVVDFKGVPVVDYPTAIVAGLNWLDHCAFLAGVAPDKFSRTGRDFRRFVVLAQQWWAIEGAGPRSSTMLANREVPPLMFYLIWQSYTRLAKEIAIAAIYGSSLDRATEQQRQHFEKTLGSQPDQLQAALSALTEVTSRLKRASDPEDLRRPEPRA
;
A
#
# COMPACT_ATOMS: atom_id res chain seq x y z
N MET A 1 40.74 -17.84 3.20
CA MET A 1 39.76 -17.88 4.31
C MET A 1 38.90 -16.62 4.19
N PHE A 2 37.85 -16.66 3.37
CA PHE A 2 37.06 -15.47 3.02
C PHE A 2 35.86 -15.35 3.96
N GLY A 3 35.96 -14.42 4.91
CA GLY A 3 34.87 -14.06 5.80
C GLY A 3 33.79 -13.30 5.05
N TRP A 4 32.73 -14.00 4.67
CA TRP A 4 31.45 -13.39 4.30
C TRP A 4 30.91 -12.67 5.54
N ARG A 5 31.25 -11.38 5.68
CA ARG A 5 30.53 -10.50 6.60
C ARG A 5 29.08 -10.51 6.13
N ARG A 6 28.19 -11.11 6.92
CA ARG A 6 26.76 -10.81 6.90
C ARG A 6 26.65 -9.29 6.81
N SER A 7 26.23 -8.79 5.65
CA SER A 7 25.80 -7.40 5.53
C SER A 7 24.83 -7.16 6.68
N LYS A 8 25.10 -6.15 7.51
CA LYS A 8 24.12 -5.69 8.49
C LYS A 8 22.80 -5.53 7.73
N LYS A 9 21.74 -6.20 8.20
CA LYS A 9 20.37 -5.84 7.82
C LYS A 9 20.27 -4.33 8.04
N GLN A 10 20.32 -3.56 6.96
CA GLN A 10 19.84 -2.19 7.01
C GLN A 10 18.34 -2.37 7.14
N ASP A 11 17.82 -2.11 8.34
CA ASP A 11 16.39 -1.95 8.49
C ASP A 11 15.97 -0.85 7.52
N LEU A 12 15.08 -1.22 6.61
CA LEU A 12 14.49 -0.33 5.64
C LEU A 12 13.81 0.82 6.39
N PRO A 13 14.14 2.09 6.08
CA PRO A 13 13.32 3.18 6.55
C PRO A 13 11.92 2.99 5.97
N SER A 14 10.93 2.82 6.83
CA SER A 14 9.53 2.79 6.41
C SER A 14 9.18 4.08 5.68
N ILE A 15 8.26 4.03 4.70
CA ILE A 15 7.76 5.27 4.08
C ILE A 15 7.28 6.25 5.14
N GLU A 16 6.66 5.79 6.22
CA GLU A 16 6.13 6.65 7.27
C GLU A 16 7.18 7.06 8.32
N GLU A 17 8.25 6.28 8.49
CA GLU A 17 9.41 6.74 9.28
C GLU A 17 10.21 7.81 8.54
N ALA A 18 10.34 7.66 7.23
CA ALA A 18 11.02 8.61 6.36
C ALA A 18 10.20 9.89 6.15
N ALA A 19 8.86 9.78 6.10
CA ALA A 19 7.96 10.88 5.81
C ALA A 19 7.36 11.58 7.04
N GLY A 20 7.46 10.99 8.24
CA GLY A 20 6.50 11.34 9.29
C GLY A 20 5.11 10.78 8.97
N LYS A 21 4.21 10.82 9.97
CA LYS A 21 2.89 10.17 9.91
C LYS A 21 2.09 10.58 8.67
N LEU A 22 1.11 9.74 8.32
CA LEU A 22 0.08 9.90 7.27
C LEU A 22 -0.63 11.26 7.12
N PHE A 23 -0.38 12.23 7.98
CA PHE A 23 -1.05 13.53 8.03
C PHE A 23 -0.28 14.65 7.32
N GLU A 24 0.91 14.34 6.79
CA GLU A 24 1.75 15.27 6.03
C GLU A 24 1.93 14.77 4.58
N PRO A 25 1.02 15.13 3.66
CA PRO A 25 0.93 14.48 2.35
C PRO A 25 2.12 14.83 1.46
N LEU A 26 2.68 16.04 1.60
CA LEU A 26 3.88 16.46 0.89
C LEU A 26 5.12 15.71 1.39
N ALA A 27 5.19 15.43 2.69
CA ALA A 27 6.30 14.68 3.27
C ALA A 27 6.28 13.22 2.78
N LEU A 28 5.10 12.61 2.67
CA LEU A 28 4.95 11.29 2.06
C LEU A 28 5.38 11.25 0.59
N LEU A 29 4.94 12.22 -0.22
CA LEU A 29 5.40 12.34 -1.61
C LEU A 29 6.92 12.52 -1.71
N THR A 30 7.52 13.29 -0.80
CA THR A 30 8.97 13.51 -0.74
C THR A 30 9.70 12.23 -0.33
N ALA A 31 9.16 11.44 0.60
CA ALA A 31 9.73 10.16 0.98
C ALA A 31 9.68 9.15 -0.17
N LEU A 32 8.63 9.16 -0.99
CA LEU A 32 8.54 8.34 -2.20
C LEU A 32 9.70 8.62 -3.16
N ASP A 33 10.12 9.89 -3.32
CA ASP A 33 11.25 10.27 -4.17
C ASP A 33 12.59 9.68 -3.69
N GLN A 34 12.71 9.35 -2.41
CA GLN A 34 13.91 8.73 -1.84
C GLN A 34 13.83 7.21 -1.87
N LEU A 35 12.68 6.65 -1.53
CA LEU A 35 12.49 5.21 -1.35
C LEU A 35 12.32 4.47 -2.68
N LEU A 36 11.67 5.07 -3.68
CA LEU A 36 11.49 4.44 -4.98
C LEU A 36 12.81 4.14 -5.70
N PRO A 37 13.75 5.10 -5.84
CA PRO A 37 15.03 4.80 -6.47
C PRO A 37 15.82 3.71 -5.75
N TRP A 38 15.79 3.71 -4.42
CA TRP A 38 16.42 2.65 -3.64
C TRP A 38 15.77 1.29 -3.94
N TYR A 39 14.43 1.21 -3.86
CA TYR A 39 13.70 -0.03 -4.09
C TYR A 39 13.96 -0.60 -5.49
N LEU A 40 13.88 0.25 -6.52
CA LEU A 40 14.12 -0.15 -7.90
C LEU A 40 15.56 -0.65 -8.10
N LYS A 41 16.54 0.01 -7.46
CA LYS A 41 17.93 -0.45 -7.49
C LYS A 41 18.10 -1.84 -6.86
N GLU A 42 17.46 -2.10 -5.73
CA GLU A 42 17.52 -3.42 -5.08
C GLU A 42 16.87 -4.52 -5.93
N THR A 43 15.81 -4.20 -6.66
CA THR A 43 15.18 -5.14 -7.60
C THR A 43 16.04 -5.35 -8.85
N ASP A 44 16.63 -4.29 -9.41
CA ASP A 44 17.49 -4.36 -10.60
C ASP A 44 18.76 -5.17 -10.33
N GLU A 45 19.31 -5.06 -9.12
CA GLU A 45 20.48 -5.83 -8.68
C GLU A 45 20.12 -7.25 -8.19
N GLY A 46 18.85 -7.66 -8.31
CA GLY A 46 18.37 -9.00 -7.97
C GLY A 46 18.37 -9.33 -6.48
N ARG A 47 18.52 -8.32 -5.60
CA ARG A 47 18.46 -8.51 -4.13
C ARG A 47 17.05 -8.68 -3.62
N LEU A 48 16.09 -8.04 -4.29
CA LEU A 48 14.66 -8.20 -4.02
C LEU A 48 13.95 -8.79 -5.24
N VAL A 49 13.07 -9.77 -5.00
CA VAL A 49 12.20 -10.31 -6.05
C VAL A 49 11.18 -9.24 -6.45
N TYR A 50 10.99 -9.06 -7.76
CA TYR A 50 9.99 -8.17 -8.35
C TYR A 50 9.04 -8.97 -9.25
N PRO A 51 7.71 -8.72 -9.22
CA PRO A 51 7.02 -7.79 -8.31
C PRO A 51 6.99 -8.31 -6.87
N ALA A 52 6.82 -7.41 -5.90
CA ALA A 52 6.80 -7.76 -4.47
C ALA A 52 5.75 -8.82 -4.12
N CYS A 53 4.61 -8.80 -4.82
CA CYS A 53 3.52 -9.77 -4.65
C CYS A 53 3.89 -11.22 -5.00
N SER A 54 5.02 -11.44 -5.69
CA SER A 54 5.53 -12.78 -6.04
C SER A 54 6.50 -13.35 -5.01
N ARG A 55 6.81 -12.61 -3.93
CA ARG A 55 7.68 -13.08 -2.85
C ARG A 55 6.99 -14.14 -1.99
N THR A 56 7.80 -15.08 -1.53
CA THR A 56 7.47 -16.16 -0.60
C THR A 56 8.19 -15.94 0.73
N LEU A 57 7.81 -16.70 1.77
CA LEU A 57 8.46 -16.65 3.10
C LEU A 57 9.98 -16.93 3.08
N ASN A 58 10.51 -17.53 2.01
CA ASN A 58 11.93 -17.83 1.85
C ASN A 58 12.72 -16.68 1.23
N ASP A 59 12.05 -15.71 0.64
CA ASP A 59 12.68 -14.57 -0.02
C ASP A 59 13.07 -13.49 1.00
N VAL A 60 14.06 -12.68 0.63
CA VAL A 60 14.35 -11.45 1.37
C VAL A 60 13.10 -10.58 1.35
N ASP A 61 12.70 -10.10 2.54
CA ASP A 61 11.48 -9.33 2.72
C ASP A 61 10.20 -10.04 2.24
N GLY A 62 10.22 -11.36 2.25
CA GLY A 62 9.08 -12.24 1.99
C GLY A 62 8.07 -12.35 3.12
N ASN A 63 7.80 -11.25 3.84
CA ASN A 63 6.81 -11.21 4.91
C ASN A 63 5.68 -10.24 4.57
N VAL A 64 4.49 -10.43 5.18
CA VAL A 64 3.29 -9.64 4.85
C VAL A 64 3.54 -8.13 4.93
N ARG A 65 4.23 -7.63 5.97
CA ARG A 65 4.50 -6.19 6.11
C ARG A 65 5.28 -5.65 4.92
N ALA A 66 6.40 -6.29 4.59
CA ALA A 66 7.26 -5.80 3.53
C ALA A 66 6.66 -6.00 2.13
N ILE A 67 5.93 -7.09 1.88
CA ILE A 67 5.19 -7.27 0.63
C ILE A 67 4.12 -6.18 0.48
N TRP A 68 3.40 -5.87 1.56
CA TRP A 68 2.37 -4.84 1.58
C TRP A 68 2.97 -3.46 1.27
N GLU A 69 4.03 -3.07 1.97
CA GLU A 69 4.72 -1.80 1.76
C GLU A 69 5.29 -1.68 0.34
N HIS A 70 6.01 -2.70 -0.13
CA HIS A 70 6.64 -2.69 -1.45
C HIS A 70 5.64 -2.76 -2.60
N THR A 71 4.54 -3.51 -2.47
CA THR A 71 3.48 -3.54 -3.50
C THR A 71 2.80 -2.16 -3.64
N ARG A 72 2.58 -1.47 -2.52
CA ARG A 72 2.09 -0.07 -2.53
C ARG A 72 3.11 0.85 -3.19
N LEU A 73 4.39 0.72 -2.84
CA LEU A 73 5.49 1.51 -3.40
C LEU A 73 5.55 1.36 -4.92
N GLU A 74 5.48 0.12 -5.42
CA GLU A 74 5.48 -0.17 -6.86
C GLU A 74 4.32 0.49 -7.60
N ALA A 75 3.13 0.59 -7.00
CA ALA A 75 2.01 1.32 -7.57
C ALA A 75 2.23 2.84 -7.54
N CYS A 76 2.88 3.36 -6.49
CA CYS A 76 3.23 4.78 -6.40
C CYS A 76 4.32 5.22 -7.39
N ARG A 77 5.05 4.29 -8.03
CA ARG A 77 6.11 4.63 -9.00
C ARG A 77 5.61 5.50 -10.16
N TYR A 78 4.36 5.35 -10.58
CA TYR A 78 3.84 6.16 -11.70
C TYR A 78 3.79 7.65 -11.36
N PHE A 79 3.66 8.03 -10.09
CA PHE A 79 3.68 9.44 -9.68
C PHE A 79 5.05 10.08 -9.81
N VAL A 80 6.13 9.33 -9.62
CA VAL A 80 7.49 9.85 -9.81
C VAL A 80 7.91 9.88 -11.28
N MET A 81 7.23 9.12 -12.12
CA MET A 81 7.46 9.08 -13.56
C MET A 81 6.71 10.18 -14.34
N VAL A 82 5.74 10.87 -13.74
CA VAL A 82 5.03 11.99 -14.37
C VAL A 82 6.06 13.07 -14.78
N PRO A 83 6.14 13.50 -16.05
CA PRO A 83 7.04 14.57 -16.44
C PRO A 83 6.60 15.92 -15.87
N ARG A 84 7.56 16.79 -15.52
CA ARG A 84 7.28 18.15 -14.99
C ARG A 84 6.29 18.16 -13.82
N ARG A 85 6.44 17.19 -12.91
CA ARG A 85 5.55 16.95 -11.76
C ARG A 85 5.12 18.24 -11.08
N ASP A 86 3.81 18.36 -10.87
CA ASP A 86 3.19 19.40 -10.06
C ASP A 86 2.43 18.74 -8.91
N VAL A 87 3.17 18.46 -7.84
CA VAL A 87 2.63 17.72 -6.68
C VAL A 87 1.49 18.45 -5.98
N GLU A 88 1.36 19.78 -6.19
CA GLU A 88 0.26 20.57 -5.66
C GLU A 88 -1.10 20.07 -6.17
N LEU A 89 -1.18 19.51 -7.38
CA LEU A 89 -2.41 18.89 -7.89
C LEU A 89 -2.91 17.76 -6.96
N LEU A 90 -1.99 17.05 -6.30
CA LEU A 90 -2.33 15.93 -5.42
C LEU A 90 -2.63 16.35 -3.97
N VAL A 91 -2.07 17.47 -3.51
CA VAL A 91 -2.07 17.84 -2.07
C VAL A 91 -2.68 19.21 -1.75
N SER A 92 -2.74 20.12 -2.71
CA SER A 92 -3.25 21.48 -2.51
C SER A 92 -4.76 21.48 -2.47
N ALA A 93 -5.34 22.05 -1.40
CA ALA A 93 -6.79 22.22 -1.27
C ALA A 93 -7.39 23.02 -2.45
N VAL A 94 -6.65 24.00 -2.97
CA VAL A 94 -7.11 24.89 -4.06
C VAL A 94 -7.27 24.13 -5.38
N LEU A 95 -6.39 23.15 -5.63
CA LEU A 95 -6.34 22.41 -6.90
C LEU A 95 -7.17 21.12 -6.88
N GLN A 96 -7.75 20.73 -5.74
CA GLN A 96 -8.51 19.49 -5.64
C GLN A 96 -9.71 19.41 -6.61
N PRO A 97 -10.53 20.45 -6.81
CA PRO A 97 -11.63 20.39 -7.77
C PRO A 97 -11.13 20.11 -9.21
N GLU A 98 -10.04 20.76 -9.62
CA GLU A 98 -9.43 20.57 -10.95
C GLU A 98 -8.87 19.14 -11.09
N MET A 99 -8.08 18.69 -10.13
CA MET A 99 -7.47 17.37 -10.17
C MET A 99 -8.52 16.24 -10.17
N MET A 100 -9.58 16.37 -9.37
CA MET A 100 -10.67 15.39 -9.34
C MET A 100 -11.46 15.37 -10.64
N ASP A 101 -11.76 16.53 -11.21
CA ASP A 101 -12.44 16.62 -12.50
C ASP A 101 -11.59 16.02 -13.63
N ALA A 102 -10.29 16.34 -13.67
CA ALA A 102 -9.35 15.75 -14.62
C ALA A 102 -9.31 14.22 -14.50
N PHE A 103 -9.27 13.68 -13.28
CA PHE A 103 -9.34 12.23 -13.04
C PHE A 103 -10.66 11.63 -13.53
N LEU A 104 -11.79 12.28 -13.26
CA LEU A 104 -13.10 11.79 -13.68
C LEU A 104 -13.31 11.89 -15.21
N ARG A 105 -12.58 12.76 -15.92
CA ARG A 105 -12.58 12.77 -17.39
C ARG A 105 -11.69 11.69 -18.01
N GLN A 106 -10.67 11.22 -17.29
CA GLN A 106 -9.80 10.15 -17.76
C GLN A 106 -10.60 8.88 -18.01
N ALA A 107 -10.50 8.35 -19.23
CA ALA A 107 -11.10 7.09 -19.59
C ALA A 107 -10.38 5.94 -18.84
N PRO A 108 -11.12 4.97 -18.27
CA PRO A 108 -10.51 3.75 -17.78
C PRO A 108 -9.74 3.03 -18.90
N HIS A 109 -8.59 2.47 -18.56
CA HIS A 109 -7.80 1.58 -19.42
C HIS A 109 -7.20 0.48 -18.55
N GLU A 110 -6.69 -0.59 -19.16
CA GLU A 110 -6.09 -1.74 -18.45
C GLU A 110 -4.55 -1.73 -18.50
N GLU A 111 -3.96 -0.73 -19.14
CA GLU A 111 -2.51 -0.63 -19.33
C GLU A 111 -1.76 -0.40 -18.00
N THR A 112 -0.66 -1.14 -17.82
CA THR A 112 0.33 -0.94 -16.74
C THR A 112 1.61 -0.28 -17.24
N VAL A 113 1.76 -0.12 -18.56
CA VAL A 113 2.83 0.68 -19.17
C VAL A 113 2.13 1.88 -19.80
N VAL A 114 2.57 3.09 -19.44
CA VAL A 114 1.89 4.32 -19.85
C VAL A 114 2.86 5.32 -20.45
N ASP A 115 2.40 5.98 -21.50
CA ASP A 115 3.09 7.11 -22.13
C ASP A 115 2.50 8.42 -21.64
N PHE A 116 3.32 9.20 -20.94
CA PHE A 116 2.91 10.52 -20.44
C PHE A 116 3.01 11.59 -21.52
N LYS A 117 2.06 12.53 -21.50
CA LYS A 117 1.95 13.63 -22.47
C LYS A 117 2.79 14.85 -22.10
N GLY A 118 3.37 14.87 -20.89
CA GLY A 118 4.16 15.98 -20.36
C GLY A 118 3.32 17.12 -19.79
N VAL A 119 2.06 16.85 -19.47
CA VAL A 119 1.08 17.80 -18.92
C VAL A 119 0.55 17.24 -17.60
N PRO A 120 0.99 17.74 -16.43
CA PRO A 120 0.70 17.12 -15.13
C PRO A 120 -0.78 16.86 -14.84
N VAL A 121 -1.66 17.82 -15.16
CA VAL A 121 -3.12 17.67 -14.95
C VAL A 121 -3.73 16.53 -15.79
N VAL A 122 -3.08 16.12 -16.88
CA VAL A 122 -3.49 14.96 -17.72
C VAL A 122 -2.73 13.69 -17.32
N ASP A 123 -1.48 13.84 -16.92
CA ASP A 123 -0.59 12.73 -16.62
C ASP A 123 -0.83 12.12 -15.23
N TYR A 124 -1.22 12.91 -14.22
CA TYR A 124 -1.59 12.36 -12.91
C TYR A 124 -2.81 11.44 -12.98
N PRO A 125 -3.91 11.79 -13.66
CA PRO A 125 -4.98 10.83 -13.91
C PRO A 125 -4.52 9.52 -14.52
N THR A 126 -3.66 9.60 -15.53
CA THR A 126 -3.06 8.44 -16.21
C THR A 126 -2.21 7.61 -15.24
N ALA A 127 -1.37 8.26 -14.43
CA ALA A 127 -0.54 7.60 -13.41
C ALA A 127 -1.38 6.89 -12.34
N ILE A 128 -2.48 7.50 -11.89
CA ILE A 128 -3.39 6.90 -10.90
C ILE A 128 -4.02 5.64 -11.46
N VAL A 129 -4.52 5.68 -12.70
CA VAL A 129 -5.12 4.51 -13.36
C VAL A 129 -4.07 3.42 -13.57
N ALA A 130 -2.86 3.76 -14.02
CA ALA A 130 -1.77 2.81 -14.17
C ALA A 130 -1.38 2.13 -12.85
N GLY A 131 -1.34 2.87 -11.74
CA GLY A 131 -1.08 2.31 -10.42
C GLY A 131 -2.20 1.40 -9.91
N LEU A 132 -3.47 1.73 -10.19
CA LEU A 132 -4.59 0.83 -9.90
C LEU A 132 -4.51 -0.46 -10.72
N ASN A 133 -4.20 -0.36 -12.02
CA ASN A 133 -4.02 -1.50 -12.91
C ASN A 133 -2.84 -2.38 -12.47
N TRP A 134 -1.76 -1.77 -11.98
CA TRP A 134 -0.64 -2.50 -11.41
C TRP A 134 -1.06 -3.31 -10.18
N LEU A 135 -1.86 -2.73 -9.30
CA LEU A 135 -2.36 -3.46 -8.13
C LEU A 135 -3.33 -4.58 -8.54
N ASP A 136 -4.20 -4.37 -9.52
CA ASP A 136 -5.08 -5.42 -10.04
C ASP A 136 -4.26 -6.57 -10.67
N HIS A 137 -3.18 -6.24 -11.38
CA HIS A 137 -2.21 -7.24 -11.88
C HIS A 137 -1.55 -8.03 -10.74
N CYS A 138 -1.06 -7.33 -9.71
CA CYS A 138 -0.47 -7.98 -8.53
C CYS A 138 -1.49 -8.84 -7.75
N ALA A 139 -2.75 -8.41 -7.68
CA ALA A 139 -3.84 -9.16 -7.06
C ALA A 139 -4.14 -10.45 -7.82
N PHE A 140 -4.13 -10.40 -9.15
CA PHE A 140 -4.23 -11.59 -9.99
C PHE A 140 -3.06 -12.56 -9.75
N LEU A 141 -1.81 -12.07 -9.76
CA LEU A 141 -0.62 -12.91 -9.53
C LEU A 141 -0.61 -13.58 -8.15
N ALA A 142 -0.98 -12.84 -7.11
CA ALA A 142 -1.03 -13.35 -5.74
C ALA A 142 -2.24 -14.26 -5.46
N GLY A 143 -3.17 -14.41 -6.41
CA GLY A 143 -4.37 -15.23 -6.23
C GLY A 143 -5.39 -14.63 -5.26
N VAL A 144 -5.48 -13.30 -5.19
CA VAL A 144 -6.54 -12.61 -4.42
C VAL A 144 -7.91 -13.01 -4.99
N ALA A 145 -8.90 -13.21 -4.11
CA ALA A 145 -10.25 -13.53 -4.55
C ALA A 145 -10.82 -12.40 -5.45
N PRO A 146 -11.38 -12.70 -6.64
CA PRO A 146 -11.78 -11.66 -7.61
C PRO A 146 -12.80 -10.65 -7.07
N ASP A 147 -13.64 -11.02 -6.12
CA ASP A 147 -14.61 -10.11 -5.48
C ASP A 147 -13.94 -8.97 -4.69
N LYS A 148 -12.68 -9.16 -4.27
CA LYS A 148 -11.93 -8.15 -3.52
C LYS A 148 -11.24 -7.08 -4.37
N PHE A 149 -10.97 -7.36 -5.66
CA PHE A 149 -10.20 -6.44 -6.51
C PHE A 149 -10.83 -6.15 -7.89
N SER A 150 -11.77 -6.95 -8.39
CA SER A 150 -12.43 -6.72 -9.70
C SER A 150 -13.17 -5.39 -9.83
N ARG A 151 -13.34 -4.66 -8.72
CA ARG A 151 -14.04 -3.36 -8.66
C ARG A 151 -13.14 -2.22 -8.22
N THR A 152 -11.83 -2.42 -8.04
CA THR A 152 -10.91 -1.41 -7.46
C THR A 152 -11.01 -0.07 -8.19
N GLY A 153 -10.83 -0.06 -9.52
CA GLY A 153 -10.92 1.18 -10.30
C GLY A 153 -12.31 1.83 -10.26
N ARG A 154 -13.37 1.03 -10.28
CA ARG A 154 -14.76 1.54 -10.20
C ARG A 154 -15.05 2.17 -8.84
N ASP A 155 -14.64 1.50 -7.76
CA ASP A 155 -14.85 1.99 -6.40
C ASP A 155 -13.99 3.21 -6.10
N PHE A 156 -12.75 3.25 -6.62
CA PHE A 156 -11.93 4.46 -6.54
C PHE A 156 -12.58 5.66 -7.23
N ARG A 157 -13.11 5.50 -8.45
CA ARG A 157 -13.87 6.56 -9.12
C ARG A 157 -15.07 7.04 -8.30
N ARG A 158 -15.79 6.13 -7.63
CA ARG A 158 -16.88 6.50 -6.72
C ARG A 158 -16.38 7.32 -5.54
N PHE A 159 -15.25 6.96 -4.94
CA PHE A 159 -14.65 7.76 -3.88
C PHE A 159 -14.25 9.15 -4.36
N VAL A 160 -13.71 9.28 -5.58
CA VAL A 160 -13.39 10.59 -6.16
C VAL A 160 -14.66 11.44 -6.40
N VAL A 161 -15.78 10.84 -6.82
CA VAL A 161 -17.07 11.56 -6.94
C VAL A 161 -17.54 12.08 -5.57
N LEU A 162 -17.47 11.27 -4.52
CA LEU A 162 -17.84 11.69 -3.16
C LEU A 162 -16.91 12.81 -2.65
N ALA A 163 -15.62 12.71 -2.95
CA ALA A 163 -14.65 13.75 -2.62
C ALA A 163 -14.93 15.06 -3.38
N GLN A 164 -15.26 14.99 -4.67
CA GLN A 164 -15.65 16.15 -5.47
C GLN A 164 -16.88 16.85 -4.88
N GLN A 165 -17.89 16.07 -4.45
CA GLN A 165 -19.06 16.61 -3.75
C GLN A 165 -18.69 17.27 -2.42
N TRP A 166 -17.75 16.69 -1.67
CA TRP A 166 -17.25 17.27 -0.43
C TRP A 166 -16.58 18.64 -0.67
N TRP A 167 -15.80 18.76 -1.75
CA TRP A 167 -15.13 20.02 -2.15
C TRP A 167 -16.08 21.07 -2.70
N ALA A 168 -17.25 20.67 -3.22
CA ALA A 168 -18.30 21.59 -3.66
C ALA A 168 -19.05 22.27 -2.51
N ILE A 169 -18.91 21.79 -1.27
CA ILE A 169 -19.52 22.41 -0.09
C ILE A 169 -18.79 23.72 0.25
N GLU A 170 -19.55 24.77 0.53
CA GLU A 170 -19.01 26.06 0.94
C GLU A 170 -18.06 25.93 2.15
N GLY A 171 -16.91 26.61 2.10
CA GLY A 171 -15.91 26.55 3.16
C GLY A 171 -15.05 25.28 3.18
N ALA A 172 -15.05 24.45 2.13
CA ALA A 172 -14.24 23.22 2.05
C ALA A 172 -12.73 23.47 2.25
N GLY A 173 -12.18 24.56 1.70
CA GLY A 173 -10.77 24.94 1.88
C GLY A 173 -10.38 25.15 3.35
N PRO A 174 -10.98 26.12 4.05
CA PRO A 174 -10.75 26.31 5.49
C PRO A 174 -10.98 25.04 6.32
N ARG A 175 -12.05 24.27 6.02
CA ARG A 175 -12.33 23.00 6.69
C ARG A 175 -11.20 21.99 6.50
N SER A 176 -10.65 21.88 5.28
CA SER A 176 -9.49 21.02 5.00
C SER A 176 -8.27 21.45 5.80
N SER A 177 -7.99 22.75 5.90
CA SER A 177 -6.88 23.25 6.70
C SER A 177 -7.04 22.93 8.19
N THR A 178 -8.26 23.08 8.74
CA THR A 178 -8.57 22.69 10.12
C THR A 178 -8.39 21.19 10.34
N MET A 179 -8.86 20.35 9.41
CA MET A 179 -8.65 18.90 9.48
C MET A 179 -7.16 18.54 9.53
N LEU A 180 -6.35 19.10 8.63
CA LEU A 180 -4.89 18.86 8.62
C LEU A 180 -4.23 19.31 9.93
N ALA A 181 -4.61 20.48 10.46
CA ALA A 181 -4.11 20.98 11.74
C ALA A 181 -4.47 20.04 12.92
N ASN A 182 -5.62 19.38 12.85
CA ASN A 182 -6.08 18.40 13.83
C ASN A 182 -5.55 16.98 13.59
N ARG A 183 -4.65 16.78 12.61
CA ARG A 183 -4.19 15.45 12.17
C ARG A 183 -5.34 14.55 11.73
N GLU A 184 -6.27 15.12 11.00
CA GLU A 184 -7.32 14.41 10.29
C GLU A 184 -7.00 14.36 8.79
N VAL A 185 -7.70 13.49 8.06
CA VAL A 185 -7.43 13.21 6.65
C VAL A 185 -8.55 13.81 5.79
N PRO A 186 -8.41 15.05 5.27
CA PRO A 186 -9.34 15.59 4.29
C PRO A 186 -9.32 14.76 2.99
N PRO A 187 -10.34 14.84 2.12
CA PRO A 187 -10.37 14.07 0.89
C PRO A 187 -9.48 14.70 -0.19
N LEU A 188 -8.16 14.77 0.05
CA LEU A 188 -7.17 15.11 -0.97
C LEU A 188 -6.98 13.92 -1.90
N MET A 189 -6.72 14.18 -3.19
CA MET A 189 -6.46 13.16 -4.19
C MET A 189 -5.35 12.20 -3.73
N PHE A 190 -4.26 12.74 -3.19
CA PHE A 190 -3.18 11.92 -2.62
C PHE A 190 -3.67 10.95 -1.54
N TYR A 191 -4.51 11.39 -0.60
CA TYR A 191 -5.00 10.52 0.46
C TYR A 191 -5.96 9.45 -0.04
N LEU A 192 -6.84 9.79 -0.99
CA LEU A 192 -7.71 8.80 -1.62
C LEU A 192 -6.89 7.69 -2.28
N ILE A 193 -5.85 8.08 -3.05
CA ILE A 193 -4.92 7.16 -3.71
C ILE A 193 -4.23 6.30 -2.66
N TRP A 194 -3.59 6.95 -1.67
CA TRP A 194 -2.78 6.27 -0.67
C TRP A 194 -3.59 5.23 0.10
N GLN A 195 -4.78 5.59 0.57
CA GLN A 195 -5.66 4.67 1.29
C GLN A 195 -6.12 3.52 0.40
N SER A 196 -6.46 3.80 -0.87
CA SER A 196 -6.91 2.77 -1.81
C SER A 196 -5.80 1.78 -2.15
N TYR A 197 -4.59 2.30 -2.40
CA TYR A 197 -3.41 1.48 -2.69
C TYR A 197 -3.02 0.65 -1.47
N THR A 198 -3.01 1.26 -0.29
CA THR A 198 -2.70 0.59 0.97
C THR A 198 -3.68 -0.55 1.23
N ARG A 199 -4.99 -0.30 1.07
CA ARG A 199 -6.02 -1.34 1.30
C ARG A 199 -5.85 -2.53 0.36
N LEU A 200 -5.63 -2.31 -0.94
CA LEU A 200 -5.49 -3.42 -1.89
C LEU A 200 -4.14 -4.13 -1.74
N ALA A 201 -3.06 -3.40 -1.51
CA ALA A 201 -1.74 -3.98 -1.25
C ALA A 201 -1.75 -4.90 0.01
N LYS A 202 -2.60 -4.61 0.99
CA LYS A 202 -2.82 -5.50 2.15
C LYS A 202 -3.38 -6.86 1.73
N GLU A 203 -4.46 -6.84 0.93
CA GLU A 203 -5.11 -8.06 0.45
C GLU A 203 -4.15 -8.88 -0.42
N ILE A 204 -3.34 -8.21 -1.25
CA ILE A 204 -2.28 -8.82 -2.05
C ILE A 204 -1.22 -9.48 -1.17
N ALA A 205 -0.71 -8.77 -0.16
CA ALA A 205 0.33 -9.29 0.72
C ALA A 205 -0.15 -10.46 1.58
N ILE A 206 -1.41 -10.41 2.04
CA ILE A 206 -2.06 -11.53 2.71
C ILE A 206 -2.14 -12.72 1.75
N ALA A 207 -2.57 -12.50 0.50
CA ALA A 207 -2.71 -13.57 -0.48
C ALA A 207 -1.38 -14.21 -0.87
N ALA A 208 -0.32 -13.41 -1.01
CA ALA A 208 1.02 -13.89 -1.31
C ALA A 208 1.56 -14.86 -0.24
N ILE A 209 1.24 -14.64 1.04
CA ILE A 209 1.75 -15.46 2.15
C ILE A 209 0.79 -16.57 2.58
N TYR A 210 -0.51 -16.30 2.60
CA TYR A 210 -1.53 -17.18 3.16
C TYR A 210 -2.48 -17.75 2.10
N GLY A 211 -2.28 -17.43 0.83
CA GLY A 211 -3.20 -17.78 -0.25
C GLY A 211 -4.50 -16.95 -0.21
N SER A 212 -5.46 -17.29 -1.07
CA SER A 212 -6.61 -16.45 -1.40
C SER A 212 -7.52 -16.02 -0.22
N SER A 213 -7.39 -16.64 0.95
CA SER A 213 -8.20 -16.33 2.13
C SER A 213 -7.43 -16.56 3.43
N LEU A 214 -7.19 -15.46 4.16
CA LEU A 214 -6.62 -15.51 5.51
C LEU A 214 -7.43 -16.41 6.44
N ASP A 215 -8.76 -16.32 6.40
CA ASP A 215 -9.62 -17.13 7.27
C ASP A 215 -9.45 -18.63 7.01
N ARG A 216 -9.36 -19.03 5.72
CA ARG A 216 -9.10 -20.42 5.36
C ARG A 216 -7.71 -20.87 5.80
N ALA A 217 -6.70 -20.03 5.62
CA ALA A 217 -5.33 -20.33 6.04
C ALA A 217 -5.22 -20.47 7.57
N THR A 218 -5.86 -19.57 8.32
CA THR A 218 -5.96 -19.64 9.78
C THR A 218 -6.63 -20.93 10.23
N GLU A 219 -7.74 -21.32 9.59
CA GLU A 219 -8.44 -22.57 9.91
C GLU A 219 -7.60 -23.81 9.59
N GLN A 220 -6.91 -23.85 8.45
CA GLN A 220 -5.99 -24.94 8.11
C GLN A 220 -4.84 -25.05 9.10
N GLN A 221 -4.28 -23.91 9.53
CA GLN A 221 -3.21 -23.87 10.51
C GLN A 221 -3.70 -24.32 11.90
N ARG A 222 -4.93 -23.96 12.26
CA ARG A 222 -5.59 -24.43 13.49
C ARG A 222 -5.69 -25.96 13.52
N GLN A 223 -6.22 -26.55 12.44
CA GLN A 223 -6.34 -28.00 12.28
C GLN A 223 -4.97 -28.69 12.30
N HIS A 224 -3.95 -28.07 11.70
CA HIS A 224 -2.59 -28.59 11.75
C HIS A 224 -2.07 -28.65 13.19
N PHE A 225 -2.21 -27.57 13.97
CA PHE A 225 -1.78 -27.56 15.37
C PHE A 225 -2.53 -28.59 16.22
N GLU A 226 -3.85 -28.73 16.05
CA GLU A 226 -4.63 -29.76 16.75
C GLU A 226 -4.10 -31.17 16.46
N LYS A 227 -3.71 -31.43 15.20
CA LYS A 227 -3.15 -32.72 14.78
C LYS A 227 -1.72 -32.95 15.33
N THR A 228 -0.87 -31.93 15.36
CA THR A 228 0.55 -32.09 15.73
C THR A 228 0.83 -31.92 17.22
N LEU A 229 0.05 -31.08 17.90
CA LEU A 229 0.25 -30.71 19.31
C LEU A 229 -0.86 -31.23 20.23
N GLY A 230 -1.78 -32.06 19.73
CA GLY A 230 -2.91 -32.58 20.52
C GLY A 230 -2.52 -33.33 21.80
N SER A 231 -1.31 -33.88 21.86
CA SER A 231 -0.76 -34.52 23.07
C SER A 231 -0.05 -33.56 24.04
N GLN A 232 0.08 -32.28 23.68
CA GLN A 232 0.80 -31.24 24.43
C GLN A 232 -0.10 -30.02 24.65
N PRO A 233 -1.04 -30.09 25.62
CA PRO A 233 -2.13 -29.12 25.75
C PRO A 233 -1.65 -27.67 25.95
N ASP A 234 -0.61 -27.45 26.75
CA ASP A 234 -0.07 -26.11 26.99
C ASP A 234 0.54 -25.49 25.71
N GLN A 235 1.26 -26.31 24.92
CA GLN A 235 1.85 -25.86 23.66
C GLN A 235 0.78 -25.62 22.58
N LEU A 236 -0.22 -26.48 22.51
CA LEU A 236 -1.37 -26.31 21.63
C LEU A 236 -2.09 -24.99 21.97
N GLN A 237 -2.40 -24.76 23.24
CA GLN A 237 -3.07 -23.54 23.66
C GLN A 237 -2.25 -22.29 23.34
N ALA A 238 -0.93 -22.32 23.58
CA ALA A 238 -0.04 -21.21 23.24
C ALA A 238 -0.03 -20.94 21.71
N ALA A 239 0.05 -21.99 20.89
CA ALA A 239 0.05 -21.87 19.43
C ALA A 239 -1.27 -21.31 18.88
N LEU A 240 -2.42 -21.76 19.41
CA LEU A 240 -3.74 -21.27 19.01
C LEU A 240 -3.97 -19.81 19.43
N SER A 241 -3.54 -19.43 20.63
CA SER A 241 -3.58 -18.04 21.10
C SER A 241 -2.73 -17.14 20.19
N ALA A 242 -1.50 -17.54 19.87
CA ALA A 242 -0.62 -16.79 18.98
C ALA A 242 -1.20 -16.65 17.56
N LEU A 243 -1.78 -17.72 17.01
CA LEU A 243 -2.44 -17.70 15.71
C LEU A 243 -3.63 -16.74 15.68
N THR A 244 -4.44 -16.74 16.74
CA THR A 244 -5.59 -15.84 16.91
C THR A 244 -5.14 -14.39 16.99
N GLU A 245 -4.07 -14.12 17.75
CA GLU A 245 -3.50 -12.78 17.90
C GLU A 245 -2.97 -12.26 16.55
N VAL A 246 -2.15 -13.06 15.84
CA VAL A 246 -1.59 -12.69 14.52
C VAL A 246 -2.71 -12.41 13.52
N THR A 247 -3.72 -13.28 13.45
CA THR A 247 -4.86 -13.11 12.53
C THR A 247 -5.64 -11.82 12.87
N SER A 248 -5.91 -11.58 14.16
CA SER A 248 -6.64 -10.40 14.62
C SER A 248 -5.86 -9.10 14.38
N ARG A 249 -4.53 -9.16 14.53
CA ARG A 249 -3.64 -8.05 14.26
C ARG A 249 -3.62 -7.72 12.76
N LEU A 250 -3.45 -8.72 11.90
CA LEU A 250 -3.50 -8.54 10.45
C LEU A 250 -4.84 -7.97 10.01
N LYS A 251 -5.97 -8.46 10.55
CA LYS A 251 -7.30 -7.91 10.23
C LYS A 251 -7.44 -6.44 10.62
N ARG A 252 -6.99 -6.04 11.81
CA ARG A 252 -7.10 -4.67 12.32
C ARG A 252 -6.12 -3.67 11.70
N ALA A 253 -4.96 -4.13 11.23
CA ALA A 253 -3.94 -3.27 10.64
C ALA A 253 -4.52 -2.49 9.45
N SER A 254 -4.34 -1.17 9.46
CA SER A 254 -4.71 -0.26 8.39
C SER A 254 -3.51 0.15 7.53
N ASP A 255 -2.30 0.02 8.09
CA ASP A 255 -1.02 0.31 7.44
C ASP A 255 0.02 -0.81 7.73
N PRO A 256 1.01 -1.06 6.84
CA PRO A 256 2.15 -1.93 7.16
C PRO A 256 2.81 -1.67 8.52
N GLU A 257 2.86 -0.41 8.96
CA GLU A 257 3.48 -0.02 10.23
C GLU A 257 2.75 -0.59 11.46
N ASP A 258 1.44 -0.81 11.38
CA ASP A 258 0.65 -1.45 12.44
C ASP A 258 1.12 -2.90 12.72
N LEU A 259 1.91 -3.49 11.82
CA LEU A 259 2.49 -4.83 11.95
C LEU A 259 3.88 -4.87 12.60
N ARG A 260 4.50 -3.72 12.89
CA ARG A 260 5.77 -3.69 13.62
C ARG A 260 5.59 -4.08 15.08
N ARG A 261 6.43 -4.99 15.58
CA ARG A 261 6.39 -5.31 17.03
C ARG A 261 6.63 -4.01 17.80
N PRO A 262 5.81 -3.70 18.83
CA PRO A 262 6.11 -2.55 19.68
C PRO A 262 7.52 -2.74 20.25
N GLU A 263 8.36 -1.72 20.14
CA GLU A 263 9.66 -1.75 20.80
C GLU A 263 9.43 -1.97 22.31
N PRO A 264 10.26 -2.81 22.97
CA PRO A 264 10.23 -2.86 24.43
C PRO A 264 10.53 -1.44 24.92
N ARG A 265 9.56 -0.83 25.61
CA ARG A 265 9.79 0.44 26.29
C ARG A 265 10.97 0.22 27.24
N ALA A 266 12.08 0.90 26.97
CA ALA A 266 13.20 1.03 27.88
C ALA A 266 12.77 1.76 29.16
#